data_AF-F8E7V4-F1
#
_entry.id   AF-F8E7V4-F1
#
_cell.length_a   1.000
_cell.length_b   1.000
_cell.length_c   1.000
_cell.angle_alpha   90.00
_cell.angle_beta   90.00
_cell.angle_gamma   90.00
#
_symmetry.space_group_name_H-M   'P 1'
#
loop_
_entity.id
_entity.type
_entity.pdbx_description
1 polymer ?
#
loop_
_entity_poly.entity_id
_entity_poly.type
_entity_poly.pdbx_seq_one_letter_code
_entity_poly.pdbx_strand_id
1 'polypeptide(L)'
;MNKRKNIGSLLLDYKMITEADLDEALEFQKENGVKLGQALVQLGKVKQDEIDYILSRQVDEPFIILDDINIDTTLIRKYSSELLVNNRILPIYESDESITIVTDDPFNLKAFEKMREITKKSVNLTVSHGEKIERILKSVLSEGNKNKLVNILDKLIKDISNTSFYRLDFCGHSGVLEINIFGFNLLQNYTVLAEKYSQYQIMQALEEMDIHYFYNQYHLENGFFFQIYPLISESAKIEVPVVLGSFGLGKAEGAAFTDLDFHGSEMIFRSDLPVKGYPYYSFNSFCYYENSVNIVDNVPVNSADDAGEILYAGYIPSKCGSCDGEGCSKCNNFGYRFEKLNDNIKISDISANF
;
A
#
# COMPACT_ATOMS: atom_id res chain seq x y z
N MET A 1 43.26 -10.26 24.47
CA MET A 1 42.64 -9.05 23.88
C MET A 1 43.01 -8.99 22.41
N ASN A 2 42.25 -9.63 21.52
CA ASN A 2 42.46 -9.45 20.09
C ASN A 2 41.87 -8.09 19.71
N LYS A 3 42.74 -7.10 19.45
CA LYS A 3 42.31 -5.77 19.01
C LYS A 3 41.58 -5.94 17.68
N ARG A 4 40.25 -5.76 17.72
CA ARG A 4 39.38 -5.61 16.53
C ARG A 4 40.07 -4.64 15.56
N LYS A 5 40.47 -5.11 14.38
CA LYS A 5 40.81 -4.18 13.30
C LYS A 5 39.49 -3.55 12.84
N ASN A 6 39.46 -2.22 12.78
CA ASN A 6 38.31 -1.50 12.23
C ASN A 6 38.26 -1.73 10.71
N ILE A 7 37.10 -1.49 10.10
CA ILE A 7 36.92 -1.73 8.67
C ILE A 7 37.92 -0.94 7.81
N GLY A 8 38.25 0.30 8.22
CA GLY A 8 39.26 1.12 7.53
C GLY A 8 40.65 0.50 7.53
N SER A 9 41.12 0.01 8.69
CA SER A 9 42.41 -0.70 8.78
C SER A 9 42.40 -2.00 7.99
N LEU A 10 41.29 -2.73 7.97
CA LEU A 10 41.18 -3.93 7.12
C LEU A 10 41.24 -3.56 5.64
N LEU A 11 40.52 -2.53 5.20
CA LEU A 11 40.57 -2.09 3.81
C LEU A 11 41.97 -1.63 3.39
N LEU A 12 42.72 -0.97 4.29
CA LEU A 12 44.13 -0.65 4.09
C LEU A 12 45.02 -1.90 4.01
N ASP A 13 44.84 -2.85 4.93
CA ASP A 13 45.62 -4.10 4.97
C ASP A 13 45.44 -4.93 3.69
N TYR A 14 44.22 -4.99 3.18
CA TYR A 14 43.87 -5.68 1.93
C TYR A 14 44.16 -4.82 0.69
N LYS A 15 44.72 -3.61 0.86
CA LYS A 15 45.08 -2.66 -0.21
C LYS A 15 43.91 -2.28 -1.12
N MET A 16 42.70 -2.24 -0.56
CA MET A 16 41.49 -1.83 -1.27
C MET A 16 41.31 -0.30 -1.27
N ILE A 17 41.90 0.38 -0.29
CA ILE A 17 41.92 1.85 -0.18
C ILE A 17 43.33 2.33 0.20
N THR A 18 43.61 3.62 -0.01
CA THR A 18 44.81 4.29 0.52
C THR A 18 44.50 5.05 1.82
N GLU A 19 45.54 5.51 2.55
CA GLU A 19 45.33 6.37 3.74
C GLU A 19 44.58 7.66 3.37
N ALA A 20 44.89 8.24 2.21
CA ALA A 20 44.21 9.44 1.73
C ALA A 20 42.71 9.19 1.46
N ASP A 21 42.35 8.03 0.89
CA ASP A 21 40.95 7.67 0.66
C ASP A 21 40.19 7.44 1.98
N LEU A 22 40.87 6.88 2.98
CA LEU A 22 40.31 6.68 4.30
C LEU A 22 40.02 8.01 5.01
N ASP A 23 40.97 8.95 4.96
CA ASP A 23 40.81 10.28 5.55
C ASP A 23 39.66 11.05 4.90
N GLU A 24 39.60 11.05 3.56
CA GLU A 24 38.51 11.67 2.80
C GLU A 24 37.14 11.07 3.16
N ALA A 25 37.05 9.74 3.29
CA ALA A 25 35.81 9.07 3.66
C ALA A 25 35.39 9.32 5.10
N LEU A 26 36.33 9.52 6.03
CA LEU A 26 36.04 9.88 7.42
C LEU A 26 35.47 11.30 7.52
N GLU A 27 35.98 12.24 6.73
CA GLU A 27 35.42 13.59 6.61
C GLU A 27 33.99 13.54 6.05
N PHE A 28 33.80 12.83 4.93
CA PHE A 28 32.49 12.66 4.32
C PHE A 28 31.48 11.99 5.27
N GLN A 29 31.90 10.95 6.00
CA GLN A 29 31.09 10.29 7.02
C GLN A 29 30.61 11.29 8.09
N LYS A 30 31.51 12.17 8.56
CA LYS A 30 31.20 13.13 9.62
C LYS A 30 30.22 14.19 9.14
N GLU A 31 30.34 14.64 7.90
CA GLU A 31 29.44 15.64 7.30
C GLU A 31 28.05 15.08 7.01
N ASN A 32 27.97 13.83 6.53
CA ASN A 32 26.73 13.24 6.02
C ASN A 32 26.05 12.25 6.98
N GLY A 33 26.67 11.92 8.11
CA GLY A 33 26.09 11.03 9.13
C GLY A 33 25.94 9.56 8.69
N VAL A 34 26.71 9.12 7.69
CA VAL A 34 26.65 7.75 7.12
C VAL A 34 27.70 6.82 7.76
N LYS A 35 27.62 5.51 7.48
CA LYS A 35 28.68 4.57 7.89
C LYS A 35 29.93 4.72 7.00
N LEU A 36 31.13 4.50 7.55
CA LEU A 36 32.40 4.61 6.80
C LEU A 36 32.41 3.81 5.49
N GLY A 37 31.91 2.56 5.51
CA GLY A 37 31.80 1.75 4.29
C GLY A 37 30.89 2.38 3.23
N GLN A 38 29.77 2.98 3.65
CA GLN A 38 28.87 3.70 2.74
C GLN A 38 29.53 4.96 2.17
N ALA A 39 30.26 5.71 3.00
CA ALA A 39 31.03 6.88 2.55
C ALA A 39 32.04 6.49 1.45
N LEU A 40 32.80 5.41 1.67
CA LEU A 40 33.77 4.90 0.69
C LEU A 40 33.12 4.47 -0.63
N VAL A 41 31.92 3.86 -0.57
CA VAL A 41 31.16 3.48 -1.78
C VAL A 41 30.63 4.72 -2.51
N GLN A 42 30.08 5.69 -1.79
CA GLN A 42 29.55 6.93 -2.39
C GLN A 42 30.65 7.79 -3.03
N LEU A 43 31.84 7.83 -2.43
CA LEU A 43 33.02 8.48 -2.99
C LEU A 43 33.67 7.68 -4.13
N GLY A 44 33.12 6.51 -4.48
CA GLY A 44 33.61 5.66 -5.57
C GLY A 44 34.98 5.01 -5.28
N LYS A 45 35.40 4.95 -4.01
CA LYS A 45 36.71 4.40 -3.60
C LYS A 45 36.72 2.88 -3.58
N VAL A 46 35.57 2.28 -3.28
CA VAL A 46 35.37 0.83 -3.22
C VAL A 46 33.99 0.49 -3.75
N LYS A 47 33.83 -0.73 -4.25
CA LYS A 47 32.51 -1.28 -4.57
C LYS A 47 31.84 -1.82 -3.32
N GLN A 48 30.52 -1.92 -3.37
CA GLN A 48 29.74 -2.49 -2.27
C GLN A 48 30.18 -3.93 -1.95
N ASP A 49 30.41 -4.76 -2.97
CA ASP A 49 30.86 -6.15 -2.81
C ASP A 49 32.23 -6.28 -2.10
N GLU A 50 33.09 -5.26 -2.22
CA GLU A 50 34.41 -5.22 -1.57
C GLU A 50 34.28 -4.90 -0.07
N ILE A 51 33.37 -4.00 0.28
CA ILE A 51 33.00 -3.74 1.68
C ILE A 51 32.47 -5.01 2.33
N ASP A 52 31.63 -5.75 1.62
CA ASP A 52 31.02 -6.98 2.11
C ASP A 52 32.05 -8.08 2.38
N TYR A 53 32.99 -8.26 1.44
CA TYR A 53 34.11 -9.17 1.60
C TYR A 53 34.93 -8.86 2.85
N ILE A 54 35.23 -7.58 3.10
CA ILE A 54 36.01 -7.18 4.27
C ILE A 54 35.22 -7.34 5.57
N LEU A 55 33.92 -7.03 5.56
CA LEU A 55 33.05 -7.24 6.72
C LEU A 55 32.98 -8.73 7.10
N SER A 56 32.93 -9.63 6.11
CA SER A 56 32.99 -11.08 6.36
C SER A 56 34.30 -11.48 7.07
N ARG A 57 35.43 -10.91 6.66
CA ARG A 57 36.76 -11.15 7.27
C ARG A 57 36.90 -10.54 8.65
N GLN A 58 36.19 -9.45 8.94
CA GLN A 58 36.18 -8.83 10.26
C GLN A 58 35.44 -9.68 11.32
N VAL A 59 34.50 -10.52 10.86
CA VAL A 59 33.53 -11.23 11.70
C VAL A 59 33.84 -12.74 11.80
N ASP A 60 34.73 -13.26 10.94
CA ASP A 60 35.01 -14.70 10.80
C ASP A 60 33.76 -15.53 10.45
N GLU A 61 32.79 -14.87 9.80
CA GLU A 61 31.51 -15.46 9.38
C GLU A 61 31.34 -15.26 7.86
N PRO A 62 30.69 -16.21 7.16
CA PRO A 62 30.48 -16.12 5.72
C PRO A 62 29.56 -14.95 5.35
N PHE A 63 29.86 -14.27 4.24
CA PHE A 63 28.95 -13.29 3.63
C PHE A 63 28.19 -13.96 2.49
N ILE A 64 26.86 -13.82 2.48
CA ILE A 64 25.98 -14.41 1.46
C ILE A 64 25.30 -13.32 0.62
N ILE A 65 25.19 -13.57 -0.68
CA ILE A 65 24.39 -12.76 -1.60
C ILE A 65 22.99 -13.35 -1.66
N LEU A 66 21.98 -12.57 -1.26
CA LEU A 66 20.60 -13.05 -1.11
C LEU A 66 19.80 -13.14 -2.42
N ASP A 67 20.33 -12.67 -3.54
CA ASP A 67 19.58 -12.58 -4.81
C ASP A 67 19.36 -13.97 -5.47
N ASP A 68 20.21 -14.95 -5.16
CA ASP A 68 20.21 -16.28 -5.82
C ASP A 68 19.76 -17.43 -4.91
N ILE A 69 19.28 -17.14 -3.70
CA ILE A 69 18.85 -18.18 -2.76
C ILE A 69 17.34 -18.40 -2.79
N ASN A 70 16.93 -19.66 -2.85
CA ASN A 70 15.53 -20.04 -2.65
C ASN A 70 15.23 -20.03 -1.14
N ILE A 71 14.44 -19.06 -0.70
CA ILE A 71 14.15 -18.84 0.73
C ILE A 71 12.81 -19.50 1.07
N ASP A 72 12.82 -20.39 2.07
CA ASP A 72 11.61 -20.97 2.61
C ASP A 72 10.81 -19.92 3.41
N THR A 73 9.73 -19.42 2.82
CA THR A 73 8.86 -18.42 3.45
C THR A 73 8.12 -18.97 4.65
N THR A 74 7.90 -20.29 4.74
CA THR A 74 7.24 -20.93 5.89
C THR A 74 8.14 -20.90 7.13
N LEU A 75 9.45 -21.05 6.94
CA LEU A 75 10.44 -20.92 8.00
C LEU A 75 10.46 -19.50 8.58
N ILE A 76 10.41 -18.47 7.72
CA ILE A 76 10.35 -17.07 8.16
C ILE A 76 9.10 -16.84 9.02
N ARG A 77 7.94 -17.34 8.57
CA ARG A 77 6.64 -17.18 9.26
C ARG A 77 6.55 -17.92 10.59
N LYS A 78 7.46 -18.87 10.87
CA LYS A 78 7.51 -19.60 12.15
C LYS A 78 7.89 -18.70 13.33
N TYR A 79 8.57 -17.60 13.07
CA TYR A 79 9.07 -16.67 14.09
C TYR A 79 8.30 -15.35 14.09
N SER A 80 8.32 -14.63 15.22
CA SER A 80 7.59 -13.37 15.30
C SER A 80 8.20 -12.31 14.39
N SER A 81 7.33 -11.62 13.64
CA SER A 81 7.73 -10.53 12.74
C SER A 81 8.55 -9.45 13.46
N GLU A 82 8.16 -9.11 14.69
CA GLU A 82 8.86 -8.14 15.52
C GLU A 82 10.32 -8.57 15.79
N LEU A 83 10.56 -9.85 16.11
CA LEU A 83 11.91 -10.36 16.36
C LEU A 83 12.77 -10.25 15.11
N LEU A 84 12.23 -10.70 13.97
CA LEU A 84 12.97 -10.74 12.71
C LEU A 84 13.25 -9.33 12.18
N VAL A 85 12.24 -8.46 12.17
CA VAL A 85 12.35 -7.11 11.60
C VAL A 85 13.19 -6.19 12.48
N ASN A 86 12.94 -6.11 13.79
CA ASN A 86 13.67 -5.19 14.67
C ASN A 86 15.15 -5.54 14.80
N ASN A 87 15.50 -6.81 14.61
CA ASN A 87 16.88 -7.29 14.71
C ASN A 87 17.51 -7.61 13.35
N ARG A 88 16.76 -7.43 12.24
CA ARG A 88 17.16 -7.79 10.87
C ARG A 88 17.78 -9.19 10.78
N ILE A 89 17.03 -10.16 11.32
CA ILE A 89 17.37 -11.58 11.31
C ILE A 89 16.51 -12.27 10.26
N LEU A 90 17.15 -12.91 9.28
CA LEU A 90 16.51 -13.69 8.23
C LEU A 90 16.89 -15.17 8.39
N PRO A 91 16.00 -16.02 8.90
CA PRO A 91 16.22 -17.47 8.91
C PRO A 91 16.24 -18.02 7.48
N ILE A 92 17.28 -18.77 7.13
CA ILE A 92 17.43 -19.35 5.77
C ILE A 92 17.45 -20.88 5.77
N TYR A 93 17.73 -21.50 6.92
CA TYR A 93 17.72 -22.95 7.07
C TYR A 93 17.51 -23.35 8.53
N GLU A 94 16.76 -24.42 8.76
CA GLU A 94 16.54 -24.98 10.10
C GLU A 94 16.61 -26.51 10.02
N SER A 95 17.43 -27.12 10.89
CA SER A 95 17.48 -28.55 11.16
C SER A 95 17.00 -28.85 12.58
N ASP A 96 16.98 -30.11 13.03
CA ASP A 96 16.61 -30.45 14.40
C ASP A 96 17.57 -29.88 15.46
N GLU A 97 18.84 -29.68 15.10
CA GLU A 97 19.89 -29.26 16.03
C GLU A 97 20.25 -27.77 15.92
N SER A 98 20.05 -27.16 14.74
CA SER A 98 20.56 -25.83 14.44
C SER A 98 19.62 -24.98 13.59
N ILE A 99 19.74 -23.66 13.70
CA ILE A 99 19.15 -22.69 12.78
C ILE A 99 20.27 -21.82 12.18
N THR A 100 20.25 -21.65 10.86
CA THR A 100 21.12 -20.70 10.17
C THR A 100 20.36 -19.41 9.91
N ILE A 101 20.91 -18.29 10.39
CA ILE A 101 20.34 -16.97 10.20
C ILE A 101 21.29 -16.06 9.43
N VAL A 102 20.70 -15.18 8.63
CA VAL A 102 21.39 -14.08 7.97
C VAL A 102 21.10 -12.78 8.73
N THR A 103 22.14 -12.00 9.01
CA THR A 103 22.07 -10.71 9.72
C THR A 103 22.98 -9.68 9.07
N ASP A 104 22.71 -8.38 9.25
CA ASP A 104 23.65 -7.31 8.92
C ASP A 104 24.46 -6.83 10.13
N ASP A 105 24.07 -7.27 11.34
CA ASP A 105 24.78 -7.01 12.58
C ASP A 105 25.12 -8.34 13.29
N PRO A 106 26.31 -8.91 13.06
CA PRO A 106 26.77 -10.13 13.71
C PRO A 106 27.20 -9.91 15.17
N PHE A 107 27.11 -8.69 15.70
CA PHE A 107 27.42 -8.38 17.09
C PHE A 107 26.16 -8.21 17.95
N ASN A 108 24.96 -8.39 17.38
CA ASN A 108 23.70 -8.38 18.11
C ASN A 108 23.49 -9.67 18.92
N LEU A 109 24.38 -9.91 19.89
CA LEU A 109 24.40 -11.13 20.71
C LEU A 109 23.07 -11.36 21.44
N LYS A 110 22.41 -10.27 21.88
CA LYS A 110 21.10 -10.33 22.54
C LYS A 110 20.03 -10.95 21.65
N ALA A 111 20.00 -10.59 20.37
CA ALA A 111 19.04 -11.17 19.43
C ALA A 111 19.32 -12.65 19.18
N PHE A 112 20.58 -13.06 19.15
CA PHE A 112 20.97 -14.47 18.95
C PHE A 112 20.70 -15.33 20.18
N GLU A 113 20.87 -14.79 21.39
CA GLU A 113 20.44 -15.45 22.63
C GLU A 113 18.93 -15.67 22.62
N LYS A 114 18.14 -14.65 22.26
CA LYS A 114 16.69 -14.77 22.11
C LYS A 114 16.29 -15.82 21.05
N MET A 115 17.00 -15.88 19.92
CA MET A 115 16.78 -16.92 18.91
C MET A 115 17.10 -18.32 19.47
N ARG A 116 18.20 -18.50 20.21
CA ARG A 116 18.53 -19.77 20.88
C ARG A 116 17.48 -20.18 21.91
N GLU A 117 16.98 -19.22 22.68
CA GLU A 117 15.95 -19.47 23.70
C GLU A 117 14.63 -19.94 23.10
N ILE A 118 14.21 -19.34 21.98
CA ILE A 118 12.97 -19.68 21.27
C ILE A 118 13.11 -21.01 20.54
N THR A 119 14.21 -21.20 19.82
CA THR A 119 14.42 -22.38 18.97
C THR A 119 14.85 -23.61 19.76
N LYS A 120 15.49 -23.42 20.92
CA LYS A 120 16.23 -24.46 21.66
C LYS A 120 17.33 -25.14 20.83
N LYS A 121 17.84 -24.43 19.81
CA LYS A 121 18.84 -24.91 18.84
C LYS A 121 20.10 -24.07 18.88
N SER A 122 21.19 -24.58 18.31
CA SER A 122 22.36 -23.76 18.01
C SER A 122 22.02 -22.74 16.91
N VAL A 123 22.62 -21.54 16.97
CA VAL A 123 22.41 -20.48 15.96
C VAL A 123 23.71 -20.32 15.19
N ASN A 124 23.67 -20.65 13.90
CA ASN A 124 24.75 -20.41 12.95
C ASN A 124 24.53 -19.06 12.26
N LEU A 125 25.59 -18.26 12.16
CA LEU A 125 25.50 -16.91 11.63
C LEU A 125 25.99 -16.87 10.17
N THR A 126 25.42 -15.95 9.42
CA THR A 126 25.87 -15.55 8.09
C THR A 126 25.55 -14.07 7.94
N VAL A 127 26.39 -13.33 7.23
CA VAL A 127 26.25 -11.88 7.09
C VAL A 127 25.71 -11.53 5.70
N SER A 128 24.85 -10.52 5.60
CA SER A 128 24.46 -9.92 4.31
C SER A 128 24.06 -8.45 4.49
N HIS A 129 23.61 -7.83 3.40
CA HIS A 129 23.10 -6.45 3.44
C HIS A 129 21.78 -6.34 4.20
N GLY A 130 21.76 -5.42 5.17
CA GLY A 130 20.56 -5.11 5.96
C GLY A 130 19.36 -4.69 5.12
N GLU A 131 19.56 -3.90 4.07
CA GLU A 131 18.48 -3.46 3.17
C GLU A 131 17.84 -4.64 2.43
N LYS A 132 18.65 -5.60 1.97
CA LYS A 132 18.13 -6.81 1.29
C LYS A 132 17.36 -7.69 2.27
N ILE A 133 17.91 -7.90 3.48
CA ILE A 133 17.24 -8.63 4.56
C ILE A 133 15.87 -8.00 4.87
N GLU A 134 15.84 -6.69 5.07
CA GLU A 134 14.62 -5.94 5.37
C GLU A 134 13.58 -6.06 4.27
N ARG A 135 13.99 -5.94 3.00
CA ARG A 135 13.11 -6.08 1.83
C ARG A 135 12.44 -7.46 1.78
N ILE A 136 13.22 -8.53 1.98
CA ILE A 136 12.71 -9.91 1.97
C ILE A 136 11.76 -10.15 3.15
N LEU A 137 12.12 -9.71 4.35
CA LEU A 137 11.25 -9.85 5.52
C LEU A 137 9.93 -9.11 5.31
N LYS A 138 9.97 -7.89 4.75
CA LYS A 138 8.77 -7.12 4.42
C LYS A 138 7.88 -7.82 3.40
N SER A 139 8.44 -8.37 2.32
CA SER A 139 7.65 -9.06 1.29
C SER A 139 7.01 -10.33 1.84
N VAL A 140 7.77 -11.16 2.55
CA VAL A 140 7.26 -12.44 3.08
C VAL A 140 6.24 -12.21 4.20
N LEU A 141 6.53 -11.34 5.16
CA LEU A 141 5.62 -11.12 6.30
C LEU A 141 4.34 -10.40 5.90
N SER A 142 4.32 -9.69 4.76
CA SER A 142 3.13 -8.99 4.27
C SER A 142 2.10 -9.88 3.56
N GLU A 143 2.52 -10.99 2.95
CA GLU A 143 1.66 -11.94 2.23
C GLU A 143 0.60 -12.67 3.11
N GLY A 144 0.89 -12.93 4.40
CA GLY A 144 -0.05 -13.66 5.28
C GLY A 144 -1.28 -12.82 5.66
N ASN A 145 -1.08 -11.52 5.86
CA ASN A 145 -2.16 -10.56 6.11
C ASN A 145 -2.96 -10.29 4.83
N LYS A 146 -2.32 -10.36 3.65
CA LYS A 146 -2.96 -10.11 2.36
C LYS A 146 -4.18 -11.01 2.12
N ASN A 147 -4.07 -12.31 2.34
CA ASN A 147 -5.20 -13.25 2.12
C ASN A 147 -6.40 -12.93 3.02
N LYS A 148 -6.15 -12.50 4.26
CA LYS A 148 -7.20 -12.08 5.18
C LYS A 148 -7.89 -10.81 4.69
N LEU A 149 -7.10 -9.84 4.21
CA LEU A 149 -7.63 -8.60 3.63
C LEU A 149 -8.47 -8.86 2.39
N VAL A 150 -8.02 -9.73 1.48
CA VAL A 150 -8.79 -10.12 0.28
C VAL A 150 -10.19 -10.64 0.68
N ASN A 151 -10.27 -11.54 1.66
CA ASN A 151 -11.56 -12.06 2.14
C ASN A 151 -12.47 -10.97 2.74
N ILE A 152 -11.88 -9.99 3.45
CA ILE A 152 -12.63 -8.87 4.04
C ILE A 152 -13.16 -7.95 2.95
N LEU A 153 -12.33 -7.63 1.95
CA LEU A 153 -12.69 -6.78 0.82
C LEU A 153 -13.75 -7.45 -0.06
N ASP A 154 -13.63 -8.76 -0.33
CA ASP A 154 -14.63 -9.53 -1.09
C ASP A 154 -16.00 -9.48 -0.40
N LYS A 155 -16.03 -9.67 0.92
CA LYS A 155 -17.26 -9.53 1.70
C LYS A 155 -17.80 -8.09 1.66
N LEU A 156 -16.93 -7.10 1.87
CA LEU A 156 -17.30 -5.67 1.85
C LEU A 156 -18.01 -5.34 0.55
N ILE A 157 -17.41 -5.70 -0.59
CA ILE A 157 -17.93 -5.39 -1.92
C ILE A 157 -19.28 -6.06 -2.16
N LYS A 158 -19.44 -7.32 -1.73
CA LYS A 158 -20.73 -8.01 -1.78
C LYS A 158 -21.79 -7.29 -0.95
N ASP A 159 -21.45 -6.86 0.26
CA ASP A 159 -22.37 -6.19 1.19
C ASP A 159 -22.84 -4.82 0.66
N ILE A 160 -21.98 -4.10 -0.10
CA ILE A 160 -22.31 -2.77 -0.64
C ILE A 160 -22.70 -2.77 -2.13
N SER A 161 -22.66 -3.91 -2.82
CA SER A 161 -22.99 -4.04 -4.25
C SER A 161 -24.37 -3.49 -4.62
N ASN A 162 -25.35 -3.60 -3.71
CA ASN A 162 -26.71 -3.12 -3.87
C ASN A 162 -26.97 -1.85 -3.03
N THR A 163 -26.01 -0.93 -3.04
CA THR A 163 -26.06 0.34 -2.33
C THR A 163 -25.54 1.47 -3.23
N SER A 164 -25.56 2.68 -2.71
CA SER A 164 -25.07 3.89 -3.38
C SER A 164 -23.68 4.33 -2.89
N PHE A 165 -22.99 3.49 -2.11
CA PHE A 165 -21.61 3.76 -1.71
C PHE A 165 -20.69 3.57 -2.92
N TYR A 166 -19.88 4.57 -3.24
CA TYR A 166 -18.99 4.53 -4.41
C TYR A 166 -17.51 4.74 -4.07
N ARG A 167 -17.19 5.06 -2.80
CA ARG A 167 -15.83 5.30 -2.32
C ARG A 167 -15.50 4.45 -1.10
N LEU A 168 -14.29 3.90 -1.08
CA LEU A 168 -13.70 3.18 0.06
C LEU A 168 -12.56 3.99 0.65
N ASP A 169 -12.59 4.24 1.94
CA ASP A 169 -11.59 5.03 2.66
C ASP A 169 -10.79 4.12 3.60
N PHE A 170 -9.49 4.01 3.38
CA PHE A 170 -8.56 3.22 4.19
C PHE A 170 -7.71 4.15 5.06
N CYS A 171 -7.83 4.03 6.37
CA CYS A 171 -7.03 4.79 7.34
C CYS A 171 -6.17 3.82 8.15
N GLY A 172 -4.86 3.87 7.95
CA GLY A 172 -3.90 3.04 8.68
C GLY A 172 -3.12 3.86 9.69
N HIS A 173 -3.22 3.55 10.98
CA HIS A 173 -2.45 4.18 12.05
C HIS A 173 -2.24 3.23 13.23
N SER A 174 -1.14 3.36 13.97
CA SER A 174 -0.90 2.67 15.26
C SER A 174 -1.15 1.14 15.28
N GLY A 175 -0.94 0.46 14.15
CA GLY A 175 -1.16 -1.00 14.04
C GLY A 175 -2.61 -1.42 13.79
N VAL A 176 -3.47 -0.48 13.43
CA VAL A 176 -4.88 -0.68 13.06
C VAL A 176 -5.09 -0.25 11.61
N LEU A 177 -5.99 -0.93 10.90
CA LEU A 177 -6.54 -0.48 9.63
C LEU A 177 -8.06 -0.28 9.77
N GLU A 178 -8.51 0.95 9.59
CA GLU A 178 -9.92 1.29 9.49
C GLU A 178 -10.34 1.34 8.03
N ILE A 179 -11.48 0.73 7.70
CA ILE A 179 -12.07 0.77 6.36
C ILE A 179 -13.45 1.40 6.48
N ASN A 180 -13.64 2.53 5.81
CA ASN A 180 -14.90 3.25 5.75
C ASN A 180 -15.45 3.22 4.32
N ILE A 181 -16.77 3.37 4.20
CA ILE A 181 -17.50 3.44 2.93
C ILE A 181 -18.21 4.79 2.83
N PHE A 182 -18.18 5.39 1.64
CA PHE A 182 -18.76 6.71 1.41
C PHE A 182 -19.58 6.79 0.13
N GLY A 183 -20.70 7.50 0.22
CA GLY A 183 -21.55 7.90 -0.89
C GLY A 183 -22.89 8.46 -0.42
N PHE A 184 -23.53 9.31 -1.22
CA PHE A 184 -24.76 10.01 -0.83
C PHE A 184 -24.58 10.88 0.44
N ASN A 185 -23.41 11.50 0.58
CA ASN A 185 -22.99 12.20 1.80
C ASN A 185 -23.01 11.34 3.08
N LEU A 186 -23.16 10.02 2.96
CA LEU A 186 -23.10 9.08 4.08
C LEU A 186 -21.68 8.54 4.20
N LEU A 187 -21.02 8.80 5.34
CA LEU A 187 -19.78 8.14 5.73
C LEU A 187 -20.09 7.10 6.79
N GLN A 188 -19.74 5.84 6.56
CA GLN A 188 -19.93 4.74 7.50
C GLN A 188 -18.64 3.97 7.74
N ASN A 189 -18.36 3.64 9.00
CA ASN A 189 -17.28 2.73 9.32
C ASN A 189 -17.73 1.29 9.06
N TYR A 190 -17.08 0.60 8.12
CA TYR A 190 -17.41 -0.78 7.79
C TYR A 190 -16.71 -1.75 8.74
N THR A 191 -15.41 -1.57 8.96
CA THR A 191 -14.65 -2.42 9.88
C THR A 191 -13.37 -1.76 10.38
N VAL A 192 -12.89 -2.27 11.52
CA VAL A 192 -11.61 -1.91 12.13
C VAL A 192 -10.81 -3.20 12.34
N LEU A 193 -9.66 -3.31 11.70
CA LEU A 193 -8.77 -4.45 11.80
C LEU A 193 -7.66 -4.12 12.79
N ALA A 194 -7.56 -4.87 13.89
CA ALA A 194 -6.50 -4.73 14.90
C ALA A 194 -5.15 -5.33 14.44
N GLU A 195 -4.79 -5.09 13.19
CA GLU A 195 -3.58 -5.60 12.54
C GLU A 195 -3.00 -4.54 11.61
N LYS A 196 -1.68 -4.55 11.45
CA LYS A 196 -0.97 -3.61 10.58
C LYS A 196 -1.05 -4.06 9.12
N TYR A 197 -1.64 -3.21 8.30
CA TYR A 197 -1.62 -3.31 6.85
C TYR A 197 -0.86 -2.12 6.28
N SER A 198 0.00 -2.36 5.30
CA SER A 198 0.60 -1.30 4.48
C SER A 198 -0.31 -0.97 3.31
N GLN A 199 -0.19 0.25 2.78
CA GLN A 199 -0.85 0.64 1.53
C GLN A 199 -0.59 -0.36 0.39
N TYR A 200 0.66 -0.84 0.27
CA TYR A 200 1.03 -1.81 -0.76
C TYR A 200 0.20 -3.10 -0.66
N GLN A 201 -0.02 -3.62 0.55
CA GLN A 201 -0.85 -4.82 0.74
C GLN A 201 -2.31 -4.60 0.35
N ILE A 202 -2.85 -3.40 0.61
CA ILE A 202 -4.20 -3.04 0.21
C ILE A 202 -4.31 -3.02 -1.32
N MET A 203 -3.36 -2.38 -2.00
CA MET A 203 -3.32 -2.31 -3.46
C MET A 203 -3.18 -3.71 -4.08
N GLN A 204 -2.29 -4.55 -3.54
CA GLN A 204 -2.14 -5.94 -4.01
C GLN A 204 -3.39 -6.79 -3.78
N ALA A 205 -4.13 -6.57 -2.70
CA ALA A 205 -5.37 -7.29 -2.44
C ALA A 205 -6.45 -6.92 -3.48
N LEU A 206 -6.55 -5.64 -3.84
CA LEU A 206 -7.49 -5.17 -4.87
C LEU A 206 -7.11 -5.66 -6.27
N GLU A 207 -5.81 -5.66 -6.59
CA GLU A 207 -5.29 -6.19 -7.86
C GLU A 207 -5.58 -7.70 -8.00
N GLU A 208 -5.40 -8.48 -6.94
CA GLU A 208 -5.73 -9.92 -6.95
C GLU A 208 -7.23 -10.17 -7.15
N MET A 209 -8.07 -9.26 -6.68
CA MET A 209 -9.52 -9.30 -6.89
C MET A 209 -9.95 -8.79 -8.26
N ASP A 210 -9.02 -8.42 -9.15
CA ASP A 210 -9.27 -7.81 -10.46
C ASP A 210 -10.12 -6.54 -10.38
N ILE A 211 -9.95 -5.78 -9.29
CA ILE A 211 -10.65 -4.51 -9.11
C ILE A 211 -9.78 -3.41 -9.66
N HIS A 212 -10.22 -2.80 -10.75
CA HIS A 212 -9.67 -1.52 -11.20
C HIS A 212 -10.22 -0.39 -10.34
N TYR A 213 -9.40 0.61 -10.05
CA TYR A 213 -9.80 1.72 -9.18
C TYR A 213 -9.00 2.98 -9.45
N PHE A 214 -9.55 4.10 -9.01
CA PHE A 214 -8.82 5.34 -8.79
C PHE A 214 -8.55 5.55 -7.32
N TYR A 215 -7.58 6.42 -7.02
CA TYR A 215 -7.29 6.71 -5.64
C TYR A 215 -6.73 8.10 -5.40
N ASN A 216 -7.00 8.60 -4.19
CA ASN A 216 -6.31 9.74 -3.61
C ASN A 216 -5.50 9.28 -2.40
N GLN A 217 -4.29 9.82 -2.25
CA GLN A 217 -3.40 9.48 -1.17
C GLN A 217 -3.02 10.70 -0.36
N TYR A 218 -3.04 10.55 0.96
CA TYR A 218 -2.60 11.55 1.92
C TYR A 218 -1.61 10.91 2.90
N HIS A 219 -0.46 11.57 3.07
CA HIS A 219 0.54 11.15 4.04
C HIS A 219 0.24 11.79 5.40
N LEU A 220 0.18 10.96 6.45
CA LEU A 220 0.02 11.39 7.84
C LEU A 220 1.33 11.14 8.58
N GLU A 221 1.64 11.93 9.61
CA GLU A 221 2.91 11.79 10.37
C GLU A 221 3.12 10.38 10.93
N ASN A 222 2.04 9.69 11.32
CA ASN A 222 2.09 8.35 11.93
C ASN A 222 1.14 7.35 11.24
N GLY A 223 0.90 7.50 9.94
CA GLY A 223 -0.05 6.66 9.23
C GLY A 223 -0.22 6.98 7.75
N PHE A 224 -1.27 6.43 7.17
CA PHE A 224 -1.70 6.79 5.81
C PHE A 224 -3.21 6.90 5.76
N PHE A 225 -3.68 7.76 4.85
CA PHE A 225 -5.07 7.80 4.45
C PHE A 225 -5.16 7.64 2.93
N PHE A 226 -5.98 6.70 2.50
CA PHE A 226 -6.10 6.30 1.10
C PHE A 226 -7.58 6.18 0.72
N GLN A 227 -8.01 6.97 -0.23
CA GLN A 227 -9.37 6.91 -0.76
C GLN A 227 -9.33 6.14 -2.06
N ILE A 228 -10.26 5.21 -2.26
CA ILE A 228 -10.38 4.38 -3.45
C ILE A 228 -11.75 4.58 -4.06
N TYR A 229 -11.78 4.71 -5.38
CA TYR A 229 -12.98 4.77 -6.20
C TYR A 229 -12.97 3.55 -7.13
N PRO A 230 -13.59 2.43 -6.72
CA PRO A 230 -13.65 1.22 -7.52
C PRO A 230 -14.37 1.46 -8.85
N LEU A 231 -13.91 0.81 -9.93
CA LEU A 231 -14.54 0.87 -11.24
C LEU A 231 -15.38 -0.38 -11.47
N ILE A 232 -16.66 -0.20 -11.81
CA ILE A 232 -17.55 -1.29 -12.18
C ILE A 232 -17.81 -1.28 -13.68
N SER A 233 -17.63 -2.44 -14.30
CA SER A 233 -18.01 -2.65 -15.69
C SER A 233 -19.52 -2.91 -15.74
N GLU A 234 -20.33 -1.88 -15.96
CA GLU A 234 -21.71 -2.07 -16.35
C GLU A 234 -21.83 -2.01 -17.88
N SER A 235 -22.24 -3.12 -18.48
CA SER A 235 -22.48 -3.27 -19.92
C SER A 235 -23.81 -2.65 -20.38
N ALA A 236 -24.28 -1.59 -19.71
CA ALA A 236 -25.49 -0.89 -20.10
C ALA A 236 -25.12 0.17 -21.13
N LYS A 237 -25.81 0.18 -22.27
CA LYS A 237 -25.82 1.33 -23.18
C LYS A 237 -26.42 2.50 -22.42
N ILE A 238 -25.58 3.35 -21.86
CA ILE A 238 -26.01 4.54 -21.12
C ILE A 238 -26.13 5.66 -22.15
N GLU A 239 -27.36 6.02 -22.50
CA GLU A 239 -27.64 7.28 -23.20
C GLU A 239 -27.51 8.43 -22.17
N VAL A 240 -26.74 9.45 -22.53
CA VAL A 240 -26.31 10.65 -21.77
C VAL A 240 -27.44 11.36 -20.98
N PRO A 241 -27.15 12.13 -19.91
CA PRO A 241 -26.14 11.96 -18.86
C PRO A 241 -26.76 11.25 -17.63
N VAL A 242 -26.28 10.04 -17.33
CA VAL A 242 -26.76 9.25 -16.18
C VAL A 242 -25.69 9.17 -15.10
N VAL A 243 -26.04 9.49 -13.85
CA VAL A 243 -25.24 9.17 -12.68
C VAL A 243 -25.59 7.77 -12.21
N LEU A 244 -24.60 6.87 -12.28
CA LEU A 244 -24.76 5.50 -11.80
C LEU A 244 -24.64 5.45 -10.29
N GLY A 245 -25.51 4.66 -9.69
CA GLY A 245 -25.71 4.56 -8.26
C GLY A 245 -25.71 3.14 -7.72
N SER A 246 -25.12 2.21 -8.47
CA SER A 246 -24.57 0.96 -7.95
C SER A 246 -23.19 1.23 -7.32
N PHE A 247 -22.63 0.26 -6.61
CA PHE A 247 -21.28 0.38 -6.04
C PHE A 247 -20.27 0.87 -7.10
N GLY A 248 -19.31 1.71 -6.70
CA GLY A 248 -18.23 2.18 -7.58
C GLY A 248 -18.64 3.17 -8.69
N LEU A 249 -17.72 3.46 -9.60
CA LEU A 249 -17.90 4.31 -10.76
C LEU A 249 -18.13 3.46 -12.01
N GLY A 250 -19.16 3.76 -12.80
CA GLY A 250 -19.39 3.01 -14.04
C GLY A 250 -18.36 3.29 -15.12
N LYS A 251 -17.89 2.21 -15.76
CA LYS A 251 -16.98 2.25 -16.91
C LYS A 251 -17.78 2.26 -18.22
N ALA A 252 -17.93 3.43 -18.86
CA ALA A 252 -18.59 3.50 -20.17
C ALA A 252 -17.63 3.13 -21.33
N GLU A 253 -18.19 2.61 -22.42
CA GLU A 253 -17.45 2.26 -23.64
C GLU A 253 -16.87 3.53 -24.30
N GLY A 254 -15.56 3.57 -24.55
CA GLY A 254 -14.89 4.74 -25.16
C GLY A 254 -14.46 5.86 -24.18
N ALA A 255 -14.53 5.61 -22.87
CA ALA A 255 -14.00 6.53 -21.87
C ALA A 255 -12.48 6.72 -21.99
N ALA A 256 -11.99 7.96 -21.84
CA ALA A 256 -10.58 8.30 -21.80
C ALA A 256 -10.23 9.02 -20.48
N PHE A 257 -9.04 8.76 -19.93
CA PHE A 257 -8.60 9.37 -18.67
C PHE A 257 -7.78 10.64 -18.95
N THR A 258 -7.96 11.71 -18.16
CA THR A 258 -7.20 12.96 -18.33
C THR A 258 -6.68 13.48 -16.98
N ASP A 259 -5.49 14.05 -16.97
CA ASP A 259 -4.98 14.87 -15.88
C ASP A 259 -5.48 16.31 -16.03
N LEU A 260 -5.93 16.94 -14.96
CA LEU A 260 -6.30 18.35 -14.97
C LEU A 260 -5.53 19.06 -13.86
N ASP A 261 -4.31 19.47 -14.19
CA ASP A 261 -3.72 20.66 -13.58
C ASP A 261 -3.90 21.86 -14.53
N PHE A 262 -4.32 22.96 -13.93
CA PHE A 262 -5.11 24.05 -14.48
C PHE A 262 -4.27 25.08 -15.30
N HIS A 263 -4.97 25.81 -16.18
CA HIS A 263 -4.53 26.98 -16.97
C HIS A 263 -3.78 26.73 -18.31
N GLY A 264 -4.57 26.54 -19.38
CA GLY A 264 -4.24 27.13 -20.69
C GLY A 264 -3.38 26.33 -21.66
N SER A 265 -3.29 25.00 -21.55
CA SER A 265 -2.55 24.17 -22.52
C SER A 265 -3.37 22.97 -23.00
N GLU A 266 -3.53 22.86 -24.32
CA GLU A 266 -4.28 21.83 -25.07
C GLU A 266 -3.51 20.49 -25.19
N MET A 267 -3.20 19.80 -24.09
CA MET A 267 -2.64 18.44 -24.21
C MET A 267 -3.44 17.42 -23.39
N ILE A 268 -4.29 16.68 -24.11
CA ILE A 268 -5.01 15.50 -23.63
C ILE A 268 -4.07 14.29 -23.76
N PHE A 269 -3.65 13.69 -22.63
CA PHE A 269 -3.00 12.39 -22.65
C PHE A 269 -4.04 11.28 -22.60
N ARG A 270 -4.01 10.35 -23.56
CA ARG A 270 -4.84 9.13 -23.55
C ARG A 270 -4.05 7.99 -22.90
N SER A 271 -4.66 7.32 -21.92
CA SER A 271 -4.16 6.09 -21.32
C SER A 271 -5.26 5.03 -21.38
N ASP A 272 -4.92 3.78 -21.63
CA ASP A 272 -5.84 2.64 -21.48
C ASP A 272 -5.74 2.03 -20.06
N LEU A 273 -4.82 2.54 -19.23
CA LEU A 273 -4.55 2.09 -17.86
C LEU A 273 -4.95 3.16 -16.82
N PRO A 274 -5.37 2.77 -15.60
CA PRO A 274 -5.72 3.70 -14.53
C PRO A 274 -4.54 4.62 -14.19
N VAL A 275 -4.77 5.93 -14.16
CA VAL A 275 -3.74 6.93 -13.85
C VAL A 275 -3.80 7.28 -12.36
N LYS A 276 -2.63 7.34 -11.72
CA LYS A 276 -2.43 7.63 -10.30
C LYS A 276 -2.85 9.06 -9.93
N GLY A 277 -3.81 9.22 -9.00
CA GLY A 277 -4.03 10.47 -8.26
C GLY A 277 -5.07 11.47 -8.81
N TYR A 278 -6.03 11.05 -9.64
CA TYR A 278 -6.95 11.98 -10.31
C TYR A 278 -8.42 11.79 -9.89
N PRO A 279 -9.17 12.86 -9.56
CA PRO A 279 -10.60 12.78 -9.23
C PRO A 279 -11.57 13.11 -10.40
N TYR A 280 -11.13 13.16 -11.67
CA TYR A 280 -11.99 13.54 -12.82
C TYR A 280 -11.76 12.67 -14.09
N TYR A 281 -12.81 12.43 -14.89
CA TYR A 281 -12.78 11.75 -16.20
C TYR A 281 -13.59 12.51 -17.26
N SER A 282 -13.20 12.39 -18.53
CA SER A 282 -13.86 13.03 -19.68
C SER A 282 -14.14 12.01 -20.80
N PHE A 283 -15.37 11.96 -21.30
CA PHE A 283 -15.72 11.21 -22.52
C PHE A 283 -15.48 12.03 -23.81
N ASN A 284 -15.18 11.29 -24.87
CA ASN A 284 -14.84 11.83 -26.19
C ASN A 284 -16.04 12.51 -26.86
N SER A 285 -16.14 13.84 -26.77
CA SER A 285 -16.87 14.70 -27.74
C SER A 285 -16.33 16.13 -27.67
N PHE A 286 -16.51 16.88 -28.76
CA PHE A 286 -15.89 18.16 -29.09
C PHE A 286 -16.26 19.38 -28.19
N CYS A 287 -16.88 19.17 -27.02
CA CYS A 287 -17.32 20.25 -26.14
C CYS A 287 -16.89 20.00 -24.69
N TYR A 288 -16.25 21.01 -24.10
CA TYR A 288 -15.47 20.99 -22.85
C TYR A 288 -16.21 20.60 -21.55
N TYR A 289 -17.50 20.27 -21.58
CA TYR A 289 -18.30 20.02 -20.38
C TYR A 289 -19.30 18.85 -20.46
N GLU A 290 -19.48 18.20 -21.60
CA GLU A 290 -20.65 17.32 -21.76
C GLU A 290 -20.49 15.91 -21.16
N ASN A 291 -19.35 15.59 -20.55
CA ASN A 291 -18.95 14.19 -20.46
C ASN A 291 -18.11 13.83 -19.21
N SER A 292 -18.50 14.34 -18.04
CA SER A 292 -17.96 13.88 -16.75
C SER A 292 -18.82 12.76 -16.15
N VAL A 293 -18.19 11.71 -15.60
CA VAL A 293 -18.86 10.85 -14.61
C VAL A 293 -18.96 11.66 -13.32
N ASN A 294 -20.13 12.22 -13.07
CA ASN A 294 -20.41 12.90 -11.82
C ASN A 294 -20.79 11.85 -10.78
N ILE A 295 -20.08 11.81 -9.65
CA ILE A 295 -20.60 11.16 -8.44
C ILE A 295 -21.80 11.96 -7.94
N VAL A 296 -22.80 11.30 -7.36
CA VAL A 296 -24.05 11.96 -6.92
C VAL A 296 -23.78 13.20 -6.07
N ASP A 297 -22.74 13.16 -5.24
CA ASP A 297 -22.40 14.22 -4.31
C ASP A 297 -21.64 15.41 -4.94
N ASN A 298 -21.25 15.33 -6.22
CA ASN A 298 -20.44 16.35 -6.90
C ASN A 298 -21.03 16.78 -8.26
N VAL A 299 -22.34 16.63 -8.45
CA VAL A 299 -23.01 17.06 -9.68
C VAL A 299 -23.00 18.59 -9.75
N PRO A 300 -22.46 19.21 -10.82
CA PRO A 300 -22.41 20.66 -10.94
C PRO A 300 -23.83 21.23 -11.05
N VAL A 301 -24.28 21.91 -10.01
CA VAL A 301 -25.64 22.51 -9.90
C VAL A 301 -25.74 23.86 -10.66
N ASN A 302 -24.70 24.27 -11.39
CA ASN A 302 -24.51 25.67 -11.79
C ASN A 302 -25.01 26.07 -13.19
N SER A 303 -25.78 25.24 -13.88
CA SER A 303 -26.72 25.72 -14.89
C SER A 303 -28.12 25.29 -14.48
N ALA A 304 -28.95 26.25 -14.08
CA ALA A 304 -30.34 26.03 -13.69
C ALA A 304 -31.20 25.35 -14.78
N ASP A 305 -30.65 25.22 -16.00
CA ASP A 305 -31.27 24.58 -17.15
C ASP A 305 -30.86 23.09 -17.34
N ASP A 306 -29.68 22.63 -16.86
CA ASP A 306 -29.17 21.28 -17.17
C ASP A 306 -29.28 20.27 -16.00
N ALA A 307 -29.29 20.73 -14.74
CA ALA A 307 -29.43 19.84 -13.57
C ALA A 307 -30.76 19.04 -13.58
N GLY A 308 -31.76 19.54 -14.32
CA GLY A 308 -33.05 18.88 -14.53
C GLY A 308 -33.06 17.78 -15.58
N GLU A 309 -31.96 17.54 -16.31
CA GLU A 309 -31.86 16.49 -17.34
C GLU A 309 -30.96 15.31 -16.91
N ILE A 310 -30.19 15.47 -15.82
CA ILE A 310 -29.31 14.41 -15.31
C ILE A 310 -30.14 13.36 -14.57
N LEU A 311 -30.08 12.14 -15.07
CA LEU A 311 -30.83 11.00 -14.56
C LEU A 311 -29.97 10.17 -13.60
N TYR A 312 -30.51 9.76 -12.47
CA TYR A 312 -29.86 8.86 -11.52
C TYR A 312 -30.46 7.47 -11.65
N ALA A 313 -29.59 6.47 -11.83
CA ALA A 313 -29.94 5.06 -11.92
C ALA A 313 -29.16 4.28 -10.85
N GLY A 314 -29.84 3.81 -9.82
CA GLY A 314 -29.18 3.13 -8.71
C GLY A 314 -30.06 2.92 -7.50
N TYR A 315 -29.46 3.00 -6.32
CA TYR A 315 -30.14 2.82 -5.04
C TYR A 315 -30.32 4.17 -4.33
N ILE A 316 -31.44 4.40 -3.66
CA ILE A 316 -31.59 5.57 -2.78
C ILE A 316 -31.50 5.13 -1.32
N PRO A 317 -30.67 5.80 -0.48
CA PRO A 317 -30.65 5.51 0.95
C PRO A 317 -31.91 6.02 1.65
N SER A 318 -32.43 5.25 2.61
CA SER A 318 -33.48 5.67 3.53
C SER A 318 -33.09 5.29 4.95
N LYS A 319 -33.27 6.22 5.92
CA LYS A 319 -32.88 6.00 7.31
C LYS A 319 -33.59 4.75 7.86
N CYS A 320 -32.84 3.84 8.49
CA CYS A 320 -33.42 2.59 8.96
C CYS A 320 -34.33 2.83 10.19
N GLY A 321 -35.64 2.70 10.02
CA GLY A 321 -36.59 2.87 11.12
C GLY A 321 -36.51 1.85 12.27
N SER A 322 -35.64 0.83 12.18
CA SER A 322 -35.43 -0.13 13.28
C SER A 322 -34.29 0.25 14.23
N CYS A 323 -33.31 1.02 13.76
CA CYS A 323 -32.15 1.45 14.57
C CYS A 323 -31.94 2.96 14.54
N ASP A 324 -32.82 3.70 13.89
CA ASP A 324 -32.75 5.15 13.75
C ASP A 324 -31.37 5.67 13.33
N GLY A 325 -30.69 4.95 12.42
CA GLY A 325 -29.38 5.34 11.89
C GLY A 325 -28.17 4.77 12.63
N GLU A 326 -28.33 4.09 13.77
CA GLU A 326 -27.20 3.53 14.53
C GLU A 326 -26.63 2.22 13.93
N GLY A 327 -27.37 1.59 13.02
CA GLY A 327 -27.01 0.30 12.43
C GLY A 327 -27.64 -0.90 13.16
N CYS A 328 -28.17 -1.85 12.38
CA CYS A 328 -28.66 -3.13 12.89
C CYS A 328 -28.62 -4.20 11.79
N SER A 329 -28.90 -5.45 12.17
CA SER A 329 -28.94 -6.58 11.22
C SER A 329 -29.92 -6.39 10.05
N LYS A 330 -30.99 -5.60 10.21
CA LYS A 330 -31.97 -5.31 9.13
C LYS A 330 -31.49 -4.29 8.10
N CYS A 331 -30.38 -3.61 8.33
CA CYS A 331 -29.77 -2.65 7.41
C CYS A 331 -28.29 -2.94 7.19
N ASN A 332 -27.87 -4.20 7.37
CA ASN A 332 -26.46 -4.63 7.28
C ASN A 332 -25.51 -3.78 8.14
N ASN A 333 -25.99 -3.29 9.27
CA ASN A 333 -25.31 -2.37 10.18
C ASN A 333 -24.96 -0.99 9.60
N PHE A 334 -25.44 -0.62 8.42
CA PHE A 334 -25.15 0.69 7.80
C PHE A 334 -25.98 1.83 8.38
N GLY A 335 -27.05 1.55 9.13
CA GLY A 335 -27.99 2.56 9.61
C GLY A 335 -28.99 3.03 8.55
N TYR A 336 -28.78 2.67 7.27
CA TYR A 336 -29.62 3.02 6.13
C TYR A 336 -30.01 1.77 5.32
N ARG A 337 -31.19 1.81 4.71
CA ARG A 337 -31.63 0.84 3.70
C ARG A 337 -31.49 1.45 2.33
N PHE A 338 -31.27 0.61 1.32
CA PHE A 338 -31.03 1.04 -0.04
C PHE A 338 -32.12 0.46 -0.93
N GLU A 339 -32.92 1.33 -1.52
CA GLU A 339 -34.04 0.93 -2.38
C GLU A 339 -33.66 1.14 -3.84
N LYS A 340 -33.76 0.07 -4.64
CA LYS A 340 -33.46 0.15 -6.07
C LYS A 340 -34.55 0.95 -6.78
N LEU A 341 -34.13 1.92 -7.59
CA LEU A 341 -35.05 2.65 -8.46
C LEU A 341 -35.39 1.82 -9.69
N ASN A 342 -36.68 1.75 -10.03
CA ASN A 342 -37.16 1.07 -11.23
C ASN A 342 -37.02 1.93 -12.49
N ASP A 343 -37.04 3.26 -12.32
CA ASP A 343 -36.94 4.26 -13.37
C ASP A 343 -35.83 5.26 -13.04
N ASN A 344 -35.26 5.87 -14.07
CA ASN A 344 -34.29 6.95 -13.94
C ASN A 344 -34.95 8.20 -13.33
N ILE A 345 -34.43 8.70 -12.20
CA ILE A 345 -34.97 9.89 -11.50
C ILE A 345 -34.07 11.10 -11.74
N LYS A 346 -34.64 12.31 -11.87
CA LYS A 346 -33.83 13.52 -11.97
C LYS A 346 -33.03 13.74 -10.69
N ILE A 347 -31.74 13.99 -10.80
CA ILE A 347 -30.87 14.14 -9.63
C ILE A 347 -31.28 15.33 -8.74
N SER A 348 -31.90 16.36 -9.31
CA SER A 348 -32.51 17.48 -8.58
C SER A 348 -33.55 17.05 -7.56
N ASP A 349 -34.25 15.94 -7.81
CA ASP A 349 -35.32 15.42 -6.96
C ASP A 349 -34.75 14.61 -5.78
N ILE A 350 -33.47 14.24 -5.86
CA ILE A 350 -32.73 13.47 -4.86
C ILE A 350 -31.95 14.42 -3.93
N SER A 351 -31.19 15.37 -4.50
CA SER A 351 -30.29 16.25 -3.74
C SER A 351 -30.99 17.22 -2.77
N ALA A 352 -32.30 17.45 -2.94
CA ALA A 352 -33.09 18.28 -2.03
C ALA A 352 -33.41 17.61 -0.68
N ASN A 353 -33.17 16.30 -0.55
CA ASN A 353 -33.71 15.47 0.53
C ASN A 353 -32.66 14.81 1.45
N PHE A 354 -31.35 14.99 1.21
CA PHE A 354 -30.27 14.30 1.94
C PHE A 354 -29.16 15.24 2.43
#